data_AF-A0A9D1F0H3-F1
#
_entry.id   AF-A0A9D1F0H3-F1
#
_cell.length_a   1.000
_cell.length_b   1.000
_cell.length_c   1.000
_cell.angle_alpha   90.00
_cell.angle_beta   90.00
_cell.angle_gamma   90.00
#
_symmetry.space_group_name_H-M   'P 1'
#
loop_
_entity.id
_entity.type
_entity.pdbx_description
1 polymer ?
#
loop_
_entity_poly.entity_id
_entity_poly.type
_entity_poly.pdbx_seq_one_letter_code
_entity_poly.pdbx_strand_id
1 'polypeptide(L)'
;MKRKEAFTLAEVLITLGVIGIVAAMTLPVLNQAVNKKVRAEQIRTVKYKFTKATEKMASLGLIGPYDSTAAFVAELQKHLKIAKVCPSSKLRECWPYDTITLLDGKEYEVTKL
;
A
#
# COMPACT_ATOMS: atom_id res chain seq x y z
N MET A 1 29.88 -36.89 -41.70
CA MET A 1 28.65 -36.05 -41.64
C MET A 1 28.32 -35.79 -40.17
N LYS A 2 28.50 -34.57 -39.66
CA LYS A 2 28.23 -34.25 -38.24
C LYS A 2 26.72 -34.10 -38.05
N ARG A 3 26.09 -34.97 -37.25
CA ARG A 3 24.69 -34.79 -36.83
C ARG A 3 24.59 -33.50 -36.03
N LYS A 4 23.76 -32.56 -36.47
CA LYS A 4 23.39 -31.41 -35.64
C LYS A 4 22.37 -31.91 -34.63
N GLU A 5 22.71 -31.86 -33.36
CA GLU A 5 21.75 -32.14 -32.28
C GLU A 5 20.76 -30.98 -32.24
N ALA A 6 19.53 -31.25 -32.64
CA ALA A 6 18.42 -30.31 -32.57
C ALA A 6 17.37 -30.93 -31.67
N PHE A 7 16.82 -30.12 -30.76
CA PHE A 7 15.75 -30.54 -29.88
C PHE A 7 14.52 -30.94 -30.69
N THR A 8 13.90 -32.05 -30.33
CA THR A 8 12.64 -32.46 -30.94
C THR A 8 11.50 -31.56 -30.46
N LEU A 9 10.45 -31.40 -31.28
CA LEU A 9 9.25 -30.63 -30.88
C LEU A 9 8.65 -31.17 -29.56
N ALA A 10 8.63 -32.49 -29.41
CA ALA A 10 8.11 -33.15 -28.21
C ALA A 10 8.93 -32.82 -26.95
N GLU A 11 10.26 -32.77 -27.07
CA GLU A 11 11.17 -32.42 -25.97
C GLU A 11 10.97 -30.97 -25.51
N VAL A 12 10.79 -30.04 -26.45
CA VAL A 12 10.49 -28.63 -26.13
C VAL A 12 9.10 -28.49 -25.47
N LEU A 13 8.09 -29.23 -25.93
CA LEU A 13 6.75 -29.18 -25.35
C LEU A 13 6.70 -29.72 -23.92
N ILE A 14 7.39 -30.81 -23.63
CA ILE A 14 7.46 -31.39 -22.29
C ILE A 14 8.16 -30.41 -21.34
N THR A 15 9.27 -29.81 -21.75
CA THR A 15 10.02 -28.85 -20.93
C THR A 15 9.21 -27.57 -20.65
N LEU A 16 8.53 -27.00 -21.64
CA LEU A 16 7.64 -25.86 -21.43
C LEU A 16 6.45 -26.20 -20.52
N GLY A 17 5.90 -27.42 -20.63
CA GLY A 17 4.83 -27.90 -19.75
C GLY A 17 5.27 -27.98 -18.29
N VAL A 18 6.45 -28.53 -18.02
CA VAL A 18 7.01 -28.63 -16.66
C VAL A 18 7.29 -27.24 -16.07
N ILE A 19 7.94 -26.34 -16.83
CA ILE A 19 8.20 -24.97 -16.38
C ILE A 19 6.89 -24.23 -16.11
N GLY A 20 5.86 -24.43 -16.93
CA GLY A 20 4.53 -23.85 -16.72
C GLY A 20 3.87 -24.28 -15.41
N ILE A 21 3.91 -25.56 -15.07
CA ILE A 21 3.35 -26.10 -13.81
C ILE A 21 4.10 -25.54 -12.60
N VAL A 22 5.43 -25.56 -12.64
CA VAL A 22 6.27 -25.05 -11.54
C VAL A 22 6.07 -23.54 -11.36
N ALA A 23 5.99 -22.77 -12.45
CA ALA A 23 5.67 -21.35 -12.40
C ALA A 23 4.29 -21.09 -11.79
N ALA A 24 3.28 -21.87 -12.16
CA ALA A 24 1.93 -21.72 -11.62
C ALA A 24 1.87 -21.92 -10.09
N MET A 25 2.67 -22.83 -9.54
CA MET A 25 2.75 -23.05 -8.09
C MET A 25 3.59 -21.99 -7.36
N THR A 26 4.58 -21.39 -8.02
CA THR A 26 5.55 -20.49 -7.37
C THR A 26 5.20 -19.01 -7.50
N LEU A 27 4.60 -18.58 -8.61
CA LEU A 27 4.22 -17.18 -8.85
C LEU A 27 3.25 -16.60 -7.79
N PRO A 28 2.21 -17.33 -7.32
CA PRO A 28 1.31 -16.80 -6.30
C PRO A 28 2.04 -16.51 -4.98
N VAL A 29 2.92 -17.42 -4.56
CA VAL A 29 3.68 -17.31 -3.31
C VAL A 29 4.65 -16.12 -3.36
N LEU A 30 5.36 -15.97 -4.50
CA LEU A 30 6.27 -14.84 -4.71
C LEU A 30 5.50 -13.51 -4.69
N ASN A 31 4.36 -13.42 -5.39
CA ASN A 31 3.54 -12.22 -5.41
C ASN A 31 3.05 -11.83 -4.01
N GLN A 32 2.64 -12.79 -3.18
CA GLN A 32 2.27 -12.51 -1.78
C GLN A 32 3.46 -11.94 -0.97
N ALA A 33 4.65 -12.52 -1.11
CA ALA A 33 5.85 -12.03 -0.40
C ALA A 33 6.27 -10.62 -0.87
N VAL A 34 6.21 -10.36 -2.18
CA VAL A 34 6.48 -9.03 -2.75
C VAL A 34 5.44 -8.02 -2.26
N ASN A 35 4.14 -8.35 -2.32
CA ASN A 35 3.08 -7.47 -1.85
C ASN A 35 3.23 -7.10 -0.37
N LYS A 36 3.66 -8.04 0.48
CA LYS A 36 3.99 -7.76 1.90
C LYS A 36 5.12 -6.73 2.03
N LYS A 37 6.21 -6.89 1.27
CA LYS A 37 7.34 -5.94 1.26
C LYS A 37 6.91 -4.57 0.73
N VAL A 38 6.17 -4.53 -0.38
CA VAL A 38 5.65 -3.29 -0.97
C VAL A 38 4.75 -2.56 0.03
N ARG A 39 3.87 -3.26 0.75
CA ARG A 39 3.01 -2.66 1.77
C ARG A 39 3.83 -2.04 2.92
N ALA A 40 4.89 -2.71 3.37
CA ALA A 40 5.77 -2.16 4.40
C ALA A 40 6.51 -0.89 3.92
N GLU A 41 7.01 -0.89 2.69
CA GLU A 41 7.67 0.27 2.09
C GLU A 41 6.70 1.43 1.81
N GLN A 42 5.45 1.14 1.45
CA GLN A 42 4.40 2.15 1.34
C GLN A 42 4.17 2.86 2.67
N ILE A 43 4.04 2.11 3.77
CA ILE A 43 3.89 2.67 5.13
C ILE A 43 5.12 3.52 5.50
N ARG A 44 6.33 3.03 5.22
CA ARG A 44 7.57 3.78 5.47
C ARG A 44 7.62 5.09 4.68
N THR A 45 7.23 5.06 3.42
CA THR A 45 7.18 6.24 2.55
C THR A 45 6.16 7.26 3.06
N VAL A 46 4.99 6.80 3.50
CA VAL A 46 3.97 7.66 4.11
C VAL A 46 4.51 8.31 5.38
N LYS A 47 5.08 7.52 6.31
CA LYS A 47 5.71 8.04 7.54
C LYS A 47 6.77 9.09 7.23
N TYR A 48 7.66 8.82 6.27
CA TYR A 48 8.70 9.77 5.85
C TYR A 48 8.11 11.09 5.33
N LYS A 49 7.06 11.03 4.49
CA LYS A 49 6.39 12.23 3.98
C LYS A 49 5.75 13.04 5.12
N PHE A 50 5.13 12.38 6.09
CA PHE A 50 4.58 13.04 7.28
C PHE A 50 5.68 13.70 8.11
N THR A 51 6.75 12.97 8.45
CA THR A 51 7.89 13.52 9.21
C THR A 51 8.49 14.74 8.51
N LYS A 52 8.70 14.66 7.19
CA LYS A 52 9.22 15.78 6.41
C LYS A 52 8.27 16.99 6.38
N ALA A 53 6.96 16.75 6.32
CA ALA A 53 5.96 17.81 6.39
C ALA A 53 5.96 18.48 7.77
N THR A 54 6.04 17.69 8.85
CA THR A 54 6.11 18.21 10.22
C THR A 54 7.41 18.98 10.47
N GLU A 55 8.55 18.52 9.95
CA GLU A 55 9.83 19.26 10.03
C GLU A 55 9.74 20.62 9.32
N LYS A 56 9.12 20.67 8.14
CA LYS A 56 8.88 21.94 7.43
C LYS A 56 7.98 22.87 8.24
N MET A 57 6.93 22.35 8.88
CA MET A 57 6.07 23.14 9.75
C MET A 57 6.80 23.65 10.98
N ALA A 58 7.65 22.81 11.58
CA ALA A 58 8.50 23.21 12.69
C ALA A 58 9.44 24.35 12.29
N SER A 59 10.10 24.27 11.13
CA SER A 59 11.00 25.32 10.64
C SER A 59 10.32 26.65 10.37
N LEU A 60 9.02 26.64 10.08
CA LEU A 60 8.21 27.82 9.82
C LEU A 60 7.49 28.32 11.08
N GLY A 61 7.68 27.68 12.23
CA GLY A 61 6.97 28.03 13.47
C GLY A 61 5.48 27.73 13.43
N LEU A 62 5.02 26.89 12.50
CA LEU A 62 3.61 26.54 12.29
C LEU A 62 3.13 25.42 13.22
N ILE A 63 3.98 24.89 14.11
CA ILE A 63 3.55 23.95 15.15
C ILE A 63 3.16 24.78 16.37
N GLY A 64 1.90 25.22 16.40
CA GLY A 64 1.33 26.05 17.47
C GLY A 64 -0.09 25.63 17.82
N PRO A 65 -0.74 26.32 18.78
CA PRO A 65 -2.15 26.11 19.05
C PRO A 65 -2.97 26.55 17.84
N TYR A 66 -3.82 25.66 17.34
CA TYR A 66 -4.79 25.95 16.29
C TYR A 66 -6.19 25.99 16.91
N ASP A 67 -7.01 26.94 16.47
CA ASP A 67 -8.38 27.12 16.98
C ASP A 67 -9.30 25.94 16.64
N SER A 68 -8.96 25.16 15.62
CA SER A 68 -9.69 23.95 15.24
C SER A 68 -8.82 22.95 14.49
N THR A 69 -9.21 21.68 14.52
CA THR A 69 -8.58 20.62 13.71
C THR A 69 -8.66 20.94 12.21
N ALA A 70 -9.72 21.63 11.75
CA ALA A 70 -9.85 22.04 10.37
C ALA A 70 -8.80 23.09 9.96
N ALA A 71 -8.52 24.07 10.83
CA ALA A 71 -7.47 25.07 10.60
C ALA A 71 -6.07 24.43 10.51
N PHE A 72 -5.80 23.47 11.39
CA PHE A 72 -4.57 22.68 11.32
C PHE A 72 -4.47 21.89 10.01
N VAL A 73 -5.55 21.20 9.60
CA VAL A 73 -5.56 20.43 8.36
C VAL A 73 -5.37 21.33 7.13
N ALA A 74 -5.94 22.53 7.12
CA ALA A 74 -5.75 23.50 6.04
C ALA A 74 -4.29 23.94 5.88
N GLU A 75 -3.57 24.14 7.00
CA GLU A 75 -2.13 24.40 6.96
C GLU A 75 -1.33 23.15 6.56
N LEU A 76 -1.75 21.97 7.05
CA LEU A 76 -1.15 20.68 6.72
C LEU A 76 -1.19 20.37 5.22
N GLN A 77 -2.29 20.69 4.57
CA GLN A 77 -2.48 20.49 3.14
C GLN A 77 -1.50 21.29 2.26
N LYS A 78 -0.95 22.41 2.75
CA LYS A 78 0.04 23.20 2.00
C LYS A 78 1.39 22.49 1.88
N HIS A 79 1.73 21.68 2.87
CA HIS A 79 3.03 21.00 2.95
C HIS A 79 2.95 19.49 2.71
N LEU A 80 1.73 18.92 2.68
CA LEU A 80 1.49 17.51 2.42
C LEU A 80 0.34 17.32 1.44
N LYS A 81 0.55 16.51 0.40
CA LYS A 81 -0.52 16.12 -0.54
C LYS A 81 -1.49 15.16 0.14
N ILE A 82 -2.55 15.70 0.72
CA ILE A 82 -3.66 14.92 1.30
C ILE A 82 -4.61 14.53 0.16
N ALA A 83 -4.95 13.25 0.06
CA ALA A 83 -5.82 12.75 -1.00
C ALA A 83 -7.28 13.18 -0.82
N LYS A 84 -7.78 13.14 0.42
CA LYS A 84 -9.14 13.55 0.78
C LYS A 84 -9.21 13.87 2.27
N VAL A 85 -9.93 14.93 2.60
CA VAL A 85 -10.29 15.25 3.99
C VAL A 85 -11.75 14.90 4.15
N CYS A 86 -12.08 14.03 5.10
CA CYS A 86 -13.44 13.64 5.39
C CYS A 86 -13.85 14.15 6.77
N PRO A 87 -15.01 14.81 6.90
CA PRO A 87 -15.56 15.19 8.19
C PRO A 87 -16.09 13.95 8.93
N SER A 88 -16.28 14.07 10.24
CA SER A 88 -16.76 12.97 11.10
C SER A 88 -18.11 12.41 10.64
N SER A 89 -18.97 13.21 10.00
CA SER A 89 -20.27 12.77 9.49
C SER A 89 -20.22 11.99 8.17
N LYS A 90 -19.07 11.94 7.49
CA LYS A 90 -18.89 11.27 6.19
C LYS A 90 -17.60 10.46 6.12
N LEU A 91 -17.31 9.67 7.15
CA LEU A 91 -16.09 8.83 7.22
C LEU A 91 -16.01 7.78 6.10
N ARG A 92 -17.17 7.31 5.60
CA ARG A 92 -17.27 6.36 4.46
C ARG A 92 -16.60 6.85 3.18
N GLU A 93 -16.43 8.15 3.05
CA GLU A 93 -15.75 8.74 1.89
C GLU A 93 -14.23 8.59 1.92
N CYS A 94 -13.62 8.34 3.08
CA CYS A 94 -12.17 8.16 3.26
C CYS A 94 -11.79 6.72 3.62
N TRP A 95 -12.71 5.94 4.20
CA TRP A 95 -12.51 4.54 4.50
C TRP A 95 -13.23 3.63 3.49
N PRO A 96 -12.52 2.76 2.77
CA PRO A 96 -13.13 1.86 1.80
C PRO A 96 -13.76 0.61 2.42
N TYR A 97 -13.65 0.41 3.74
CA TYR A 97 -14.14 -0.77 4.45
C TYR A 97 -15.19 -0.36 5.48
N ASP A 98 -16.30 -1.11 5.52
CA ASP A 98 -17.39 -0.87 6.47
C ASP A 98 -17.05 -1.37 7.88
N THR A 99 -16.14 -2.33 8.02
CA THR A 99 -15.69 -2.87 9.32
C THR A 99 -14.17 -2.75 9.49
N ILE A 100 -13.74 -2.37 10.68
CA ILE A 100 -12.33 -2.41 11.10
C ILE A 100 -12.19 -3.33 12.32
N THR A 101 -11.19 -4.19 12.28
CA THR A 101 -10.74 -4.96 13.43
C THR A 101 -9.73 -4.13 14.22
N LEU A 102 -10.08 -3.77 15.45
CA LEU A 102 -9.12 -3.17 16.38
C LEU A 102 -8.10 -4.22 16.83
N LEU A 103 -6.98 -3.75 17.37
CA LEU A 103 -5.92 -4.60 17.93
C LEU A 103 -6.42 -5.55 19.03
N ASP A 104 -7.54 -5.21 19.67
CA ASP A 104 -8.22 -6.00 20.70
C ASP A 104 -9.14 -7.10 20.13
N GLY A 105 -9.13 -7.32 18.81
CA GLY A 105 -9.96 -8.34 18.14
C GLY A 105 -11.44 -7.98 18.03
N LYS A 106 -11.84 -6.79 18.47
CA LYS A 106 -13.21 -6.28 18.33
C LYS A 106 -13.43 -5.67 16.95
N GLU A 107 -14.51 -6.08 16.30
CA GLU A 107 -14.98 -5.51 15.03
C GLU A 107 -15.85 -4.29 15.28
N TYR A 108 -15.51 -3.17 14.65
CA TYR A 108 -16.29 -1.93 14.69
C TYR A 108 -16.72 -1.55 13.28
N GLU A 109 -18.00 -1.23 13.12
CA GLU A 109 -18.52 -0.68 11.87
C GLU A 109 -18.19 0.82 11.76
N VAL A 110 -17.37 1.17 10.77
CA VAL A 110 -16.93 2.55 10.50
C VAL A 110 -18.11 3.45 10.13
N THR A 111 -19.19 2.87 9.61
CA THR A 111 -20.40 3.58 9.18
C THR A 111 -21.29 4.04 10.34
N LYS A 112 -21.04 3.54 11.57
CA LYS A 112 -21.80 3.90 12.78
C LYS A 112 -21.10 4.97 13.65
N LEU A 113 -19.96 5.50 13.19
CA LEU A 113 -19.21 6.61 13.80
C LEU A 113 -19.60 7.94 13.15
#